data_AF-A0A7Y5V4G2-F1
#
_entry.id   AF-A0A7Y5V4G2-F1
#
_cell.length_a   1.000
_cell.length_b   1.000
_cell.length_c   1.000
_cell.angle_alpha   90.00
_cell.angle_beta   90.00
_cell.angle_gamma   90.00
#
_symmetry.space_group_name_H-M   'P 1'
#
loop_
_entity.id
_entity.type
_entity.pdbx_description
1 polymer ?
#
loop_
_entity_poly.entity_id
_entity_poly.type
_entity_poly.pdbx_seq_one_letter_code
_entity_poly.pdbx_strand_id
1 'polypeptide(L)'
;MAVRIRLRRVGRKKQPHYRIVVADSTSPRDGRFVEIIGHYHPRQAENSLEIRKDRANHWLDSGALPSDTVRSLLRRAGVLKARHEARLAKKLQSSAVPLAAKDE
;
A
#
# COMPACT_ATOMS: atom_id res chain seq x y z
N MET A 1 -6.26 -18.98 -2.36
CA MET A 1 -5.00 -18.20 -2.37
C MET A 1 -5.33 -16.75 -2.65
N ALA A 2 -5.18 -15.87 -1.66
CA ALA A 2 -5.36 -14.43 -1.86
C ALA A 2 -4.30 -13.70 -1.04
N VAL A 3 -3.43 -12.94 -1.71
CA VAL A 3 -2.39 -12.15 -1.02
C VAL A 3 -3.03 -10.92 -0.40
N ARG A 4 -2.79 -10.72 0.90
CA ARG A 4 -3.29 -9.58 1.65
C ARG A 4 -2.15 -8.78 2.25
N ILE A 5 -2.33 -7.46 2.25
CA ILE A 5 -1.49 -6.54 3.02
C ILE A 5 -2.17 -6.30 4.36
N ARG A 6 -1.56 -6.77 5.45
CA ARG A 6 -2.16 -6.78 6.79
C ARG A 6 -1.18 -6.35 7.87
N LEU A 7 -1.71 -6.01 9.05
CA LEU A 7 -0.91 -5.71 10.22
C LEU A 7 -0.57 -6.99 10.98
N ARG A 8 0.70 -7.18 11.25
CA ARG A 8 1.21 -8.19 12.20
C ARG A 8 1.56 -7.51 13.50
N ARG A 9 1.03 -8.00 14.62
CA ARG A 9 1.31 -7.43 15.93
C ARG A 9 2.69 -7.91 16.40
N VAL A 10 3.48 -6.96 16.85
CA VAL A 10 4.77 -7.15 17.52
C VAL A 10 4.82 -6.26 18.77
N GLY A 11 5.88 -6.39 19.56
CA GLY A 11 6.07 -5.60 20.79
C GLY A 11 5.54 -6.27 22.05
N ARG A 12 5.55 -5.51 23.15
CA ARG A 12 5.31 -6.01 24.50
C ARG A 12 3.86 -5.79 24.94
N LYS A 13 3.50 -6.35 26.10
CA LYS A 13 2.23 -6.03 26.77
C LYS A 13 2.15 -4.50 26.97
N LYS A 14 0.99 -3.90 26.68
CA LYS A 14 0.77 -2.44 26.70
C LYS A 14 1.69 -1.62 25.78
N GLN A 15 2.45 -2.21 24.87
CA GLN A 15 3.27 -1.49 23.88
C GLN A 15 3.10 -2.14 22.50
N PRO A 16 1.95 -1.93 21.84
CA PRO A 16 1.65 -2.57 20.56
C PRO A 16 2.41 -1.87 19.44
N HIS A 17 3.25 -2.63 18.74
CA HIS A 17 3.92 -2.22 17.51
C HIS A 17 3.38 -3.09 16.39
N TYR A 18 3.28 -2.57 15.17
CA TYR A 18 2.74 -3.31 14.05
C TYR A 18 3.70 -3.29 12.88
N ARG A 19 3.93 -4.46 12.28
CA ARG A 19 4.58 -4.57 10.97
C ARG A 19 3.50 -4.64 9.90
N ILE A 20 3.65 -3.85 8.85
CA ILE A 20 2.80 -3.95 7.66
C ILE A 20 3.43 -5.03 6.78
N VAL A 21 2.74 -6.16 6.66
CA VAL A 21 3.27 -7.36 5.99
C VAL A 21 2.37 -7.78 4.84
N VAL A 22 3.01 -8.34 3.82
CA VAL A 22 2.34 -9.05 2.73
C VAL A 22 2.35 -10.53 3.07
N ALA A 23 1.18 -11.15 3.13
CA ALA A 23 1.04 -12.56 3.45
C ALA A 23 -0.17 -13.18 2.73
N ASP A 24 -0.21 -14.51 2.62
CA ASP A 24 -1.44 -15.18 2.21
C ASP A 24 -2.52 -14.97 3.28
N SER A 25 -3.73 -14.71 2.83
CA SER A 25 -4.96 -14.67 3.60
C SER A 25 -5.13 -15.81 4.60
N THR A 26 -4.72 -17.04 4.24
CA THR A 26 -4.87 -18.24 5.07
C THR A 26 -3.80 -18.38 6.15
N SER A 27 -2.69 -17.64 6.02
CA SER A 27 -1.58 -17.73 6.98
C SER A 27 -2.00 -17.15 8.34
N PRO A 28 -1.56 -17.71 9.47
CA PRO A 28 -1.83 -17.14 10.80
C PRO A 28 -1.34 -15.70 10.92
N ARG A 29 -1.99 -14.87 11.74
CA ARG A 29 -1.65 -13.44 11.92
C ARG A 29 -0.14 -13.21 12.13
N ASP A 30 0.45 -13.98 13.03
CA ASP A 30 1.86 -13.85 13.43
C ASP A 30 2.77 -14.91 12.81
N GLY A 31 2.26 -15.67 11.84
CA GLY A 31 2.96 -16.77 11.17
C GLY A 31 3.80 -16.32 9.97
N ARG A 32 3.89 -17.20 8.96
CA ARG A 32 4.63 -16.96 7.72
C ARG A 32 4.06 -15.77 6.95
N PHE A 33 4.96 -14.95 6.42
CA PHE A 33 4.67 -13.82 5.54
C PHE A 33 5.71 -13.80 4.41
N VAL A 34 5.41 -13.07 3.34
CA VAL A 34 6.27 -12.95 2.15
C VAL A 34 7.28 -11.82 2.35
N GLU A 35 6.79 -10.61 2.68
CA GLU A 35 7.63 -9.41 2.79
C GLU A 35 7.08 -8.45 3.85
N ILE A 36 7.97 -7.67 4.49
CA ILE A 36 7.62 -6.52 5.34
C ILE A 36 7.78 -5.26 4.50
N ILE A 37 6.69 -4.51 4.34
CA ILE A 37 6.67 -3.27 3.53
C ILE A 37 6.61 -2.00 4.38
N GLY A 38 6.50 -2.12 5.70
CA GLY A 38 6.47 -0.96 6.59
C GLY A 38 6.27 -1.29 8.07
N HIS A 39 6.24 -0.22 8.87
CA HIS A 39 6.05 -0.24 10.32
C HIS A 39 5.00 0.78 10.73
N TYR A 40 4.23 0.44 11.76
CA TYR A 40 3.23 1.30 12.35
C TYR A 40 3.30 1.26 13.88
N HIS A 41 3.52 2.42 14.47
CA HIS A 41 3.63 2.64 15.91
C HIS A 41 2.53 3.59 16.37
N PRO A 42 1.34 3.09 16.77
CA PRO A 42 0.20 3.94 17.12
C PRO A 42 0.41 4.80 18.37
N ARG A 43 1.38 4.46 19.22
CA ARG A 43 1.66 5.18 20.47
C ARG A 43 2.77 6.23 20.33
N GLN A 44 3.47 6.26 19.21
CA GLN A 44 4.54 7.22 18.98
C GLN A 44 3.93 8.48 18.38
N ALA A 45 4.30 9.66 18.89
CA ALA A 45 3.81 10.94 18.36
C ALA A 45 4.48 11.24 17.00
N GLU A 46 5.79 11.10 16.94
CA GLU A 46 6.60 11.31 15.74
C GLU A 46 6.89 9.99 15.00
N ASN A 47 7.00 10.04 13.67
CA ASN A 47 7.34 8.88 12.83
C ASN A 47 6.52 7.61 13.09
N SER A 48 5.24 7.79 13.45
CA SER A 48 4.34 6.66 13.75
C SER A 48 4.07 5.74 12.57
N LEU A 49 4.43 6.13 11.34
CA LEU A 49 4.19 5.36 10.15
C LEU A 49 5.40 5.44 9.19
N GLU A 50 5.95 4.26 8.88
CA GLU A 50 7.00 4.09 7.89
C GLU A 50 6.51 3.11 6.82
N ILE A 51 6.49 3.50 5.55
CA ILE A 51 6.07 2.64 4.44
C ILE A 51 7.06 2.77 3.28
N ARG A 52 7.52 1.63 2.76
CA ARG A 52 8.27 1.54 1.51
C ARG A 52 7.30 1.68 0.33
N LYS A 53 7.19 2.90 -0.22
CA LYS A 53 6.20 3.25 -1.25
C LYS A 53 6.33 2.38 -2.51
N ASP A 54 7.55 2.10 -2.95
CA ASP A 54 7.82 1.32 -4.17
C ASP A 54 7.29 -0.11 -4.04
N ARG A 55 7.59 -0.75 -2.91
CA ARG A 55 7.12 -2.12 -2.63
C ARG A 55 5.61 -2.17 -2.41
N ALA A 56 5.04 -1.17 -1.73
CA ALA A 56 3.59 -1.07 -1.58
C ALA A 56 2.89 -0.95 -2.94
N ASN A 57 3.40 -0.13 -3.86
CA ASN A 57 2.84 0.00 -5.21
C ASN A 57 2.94 -1.29 -5.99
N HIS A 58 4.11 -1.94 -5.98
CA HIS A 58 4.32 -3.23 -6.64
C HIS A 58 3.29 -4.27 -6.22
N TRP A 59 3.09 -4.47 -4.91
CA TRP A 59 2.12 -5.45 -4.42
C TRP A 59 0.67 -5.08 -4.72
N LEU A 60 0.33 -3.79 -4.69
CA LEU A 60 -1.00 -3.31 -5.09
C LEU A 60 -1.24 -3.46 -6.61
N ASP A 61 -0.19 -3.47 -7.44
CA ASP A 61 -0.28 -3.76 -8.88
C ASP A 61 -0.39 -5.26 -9.14
N SER A 62 0.30 -6.10 -8.35
CA SER A 62 0.14 -7.55 -8.36
C SER A 62 -1.21 -8.05 -7.82
N GLY A 63 -2.11 -7.15 -7.42
CA GLY A 63 -3.46 -7.50 -6.96
C GLY A 63 -3.58 -7.81 -5.47
N ALA A 64 -2.58 -7.50 -4.65
CA ALA A 64 -2.68 -7.66 -3.21
C ALA A 64 -3.73 -6.70 -2.62
N LEU A 65 -4.62 -7.25 -1.78
CA LEU A 65 -5.69 -6.46 -1.16
C LEU A 65 -5.28 -5.98 0.24
N PRO A 66 -5.27 -4.66 0.52
CA PRO A 66 -5.03 -4.16 1.87
C PRO A 66 -6.26 -4.31 2.76
N SER A 67 -6.05 -4.63 4.05
CA SER A 67 -7.10 -4.52 5.08
C SER A 67 -7.53 -3.06 5.29
N ASP A 68 -8.68 -2.84 5.94
CA ASP A 68 -9.24 -1.49 6.09
C ASP A 68 -8.30 -0.52 6.83
N THR A 69 -7.70 -0.98 7.93
CA THR A 69 -6.70 -0.16 8.66
C THR A 69 -5.47 0.12 7.82
N VAL A 70 -4.94 -0.89 7.10
CA VAL A 70 -3.77 -0.71 6.23
C VAL A 70 -4.09 0.24 5.07
N ARG A 71 -5.31 0.18 4.52
CA ARG A 71 -5.78 1.11 3.50
C ARG A 71 -5.76 2.55 4.03
N SER A 72 -6.23 2.78 5.25
CA SER A 72 -6.15 4.10 5.88
C SER A 72 -4.71 4.57 6.10
N LEU A 73 -3.81 3.67 6.50
CA LEU A 73 -2.37 3.99 6.63
C LEU A 73 -1.73 4.31 5.27
N LEU A 74 -2.04 3.55 4.21
CA LEU A 74 -1.56 3.83 2.86
C LEU A 74 -2.10 5.14 2.30
N ARG A 75 -3.33 5.54 2.67
CA ARG A 75 -3.86 6.89 2.37
C ARG A 75 -3.05 7.96 3.08
N ARG A 76 -2.82 7.80 4.39
CA ARG A 76 -2.01 8.74 5.20
C ARG A 76 -0.57 8.88 4.68
N ALA A 77 0.01 7.80 4.15
CA ALA A 77 1.34 7.81 3.53
C ALA A 77 1.37 8.38 2.09
N GLY A 78 0.21 8.75 1.52
CA GLY A 78 0.11 9.32 0.18
C GLY A 78 0.20 8.30 -0.98
N VAL A 79 0.39 7.02 -0.70
CA VAL A 79 0.58 5.96 -1.73
C VAL A 79 -0.65 5.86 -2.63
N LEU A 80 -1.84 5.80 -2.02
CA LEU A 80 -3.08 5.64 -2.78
C LEU A 80 -3.48 6.90 -3.55
N LYS A 81 -3.11 8.10 -3.04
CA LYS A 81 -3.36 9.37 -3.74
C LYS A 81 -2.52 9.45 -5.01
N ALA A 82 -1.21 9.24 -4.89
CA ALA A 82 -0.28 9.26 -6.03
C ALA A 82 -0.68 8.21 -7.10
N ARG A 83 -1.07 7.01 -6.68
CA ARG A 83 -1.55 5.96 -7.58
C ARG A 83 -2.82 6.37 -8.32
N HIS A 84 -3.75 7.05 -7.65
CA HIS A 84 -4.99 7.51 -8.28
C HIS A 84 -4.73 8.59 -9.33
N GLU A 85 -3.89 9.58 -8.99
CA GLU A 85 -3.49 10.66 -9.89
C GLU A 85 -2.78 10.11 -11.15
N ALA A 86 -1.87 9.17 -10.99
CA ALA A 86 -1.21 8.50 -12.12
C ALA A 86 -2.19 7.78 -13.05
N ARG A 87 -3.22 7.12 -12.49
CA ARG A 87 -4.26 6.46 -13.29
C ARG A 87 -5.16 7.46 -14.02
N LEU A 88 -5.50 8.57 -13.37
CA LEU A 88 -6.26 9.66 -14.00
C LEU A 88 -5.48 10.28 -15.16
N ALA A 89 -4.20 10.60 -14.96
CA ALA A 89 -3.33 11.15 -16.00
C ALA A 89 -3.27 10.24 -17.23
N LYS A 90 -3.06 8.93 -17.02
CA LYS A 90 -3.05 7.95 -18.11
C LYS A 90 -4.39 7.87 -18.85
N LYS A 91 -5.51 7.96 -18.12
CA LYS A 91 -6.85 7.96 -18.71
C LYS A 91 -7.07 9.21 -19.57
N LEU A 92 -6.71 10.39 -19.06
CA LEU A 92 -6.82 11.66 -19.78
C LEU A 92 -6.00 11.65 -21.07
N GLN A 93 -4.77 11.15 -21.01
CA GLN A 93 -3.92 10.97 -22.19
C GLN A 93 -4.54 10.00 -23.22
N SER A 94 -5.11 8.87 -22.76
CA SER A 94 -5.75 7.92 -23.68
C SER A 94 -7.05 8.44 -24.32
N SER A 95 -7.73 9.38 -23.67
CA SER A 95 -8.95 9.99 -24.20
C SER A 95 -8.69 11.20 -25.10
N ALA A 96 -7.48 11.76 -25.07
CA ALA A 96 -7.11 12.84 -25.98
C ALA A 96 -6.92 12.24 -27.37
N VAL A 97 -7.90 12.47 -28.26
CA VAL A 97 -7.75 12.21 -29.69
C VAL A 97 -6.52 12.99 -30.16
N PRO A 98 -5.52 12.36 -30.80
CA PRO A 98 -4.46 13.11 -31.45
C PRO A 98 -5.11 13.89 -32.58
N LEU A 99 -5.24 15.21 -32.41
CA LEU A 99 -5.49 16.12 -33.52
C LEU A 99 -4.28 15.96 -34.44
N ALA A 100 -4.44 15.16 -35.49
CA ALA A 100 -3.42 14.93 -36.49
C ALA A 100 -2.85 16.30 -36.89
N ALA A 101 -1.54 16.47 -36.69
CA ALA A 101 -0.79 17.53 -37.32
C ALA A 101 -1.10 17.42 -38.80
N LYS A 102 -1.85 18.40 -39.32
CA LYS A 102 -2.12 18.50 -40.73
C LYS A 102 -0.82 19.02 -41.32
N ASP A 103 -0.02 18.07 -41.82
CA ASP A 103 1.18 18.36 -42.59
C ASP A 103 0.81 19.32 -43.73
N GLU A 104 1.60 20.39 -43.85
CA GLU A 104 1.56 21.38 -44.93
C GLU A 104 2.07 20.77 -46.25
#